data_AF-A0A060UQN0-F1
#
_entry.id   AF-A0A060UQN0-F1
#
_cell.length_a   1.000
_cell.length_b   1.000
_cell.length_c   1.000
_cell.angle_alpha   90.00
_cell.angle_beta   90.00
_cell.angle_gamma   90.00
#
_symmetry.space_group_name_H-M   'P 1'
#
loop_
_entity.id
_entity.type
_entity.pdbx_description
1 polymer ?
#
loop_
_entity_poly.entity_id
_entity_poly.type
_entity_poly.pdbx_seq_one_letter_code
_entity_poly.pdbx_strand_id
1 'polypeptide(L)' 'MTKQTVLVPDGYTGHTVLMYADPIEEWADGTVKLRCAEPGKEHLIRWVGKWRLAILLEAQRHQCETSILPHSRRHGD' A
#
# COMPACT_ATOMS: atom_id res chain seq x y z
N MET A 1 2.32 -6.04 15.45
CA MET A 1 1.74 -5.15 14.42
C MET A 1 1.96 -5.78 13.06
N THR A 2 0.89 -5.92 12.28
CA THR A 2 0.91 -6.57 10.97
C THR A 2 1.48 -5.61 9.94
N LYS A 3 2.67 -5.90 9.38
CA LYS A 3 3.27 -5.08 8.33
C LYS A 3 2.43 -5.20 7.06
N GLN A 4 1.65 -4.17 6.73
CA GLN A 4 0.92 -4.09 5.48
C GLN A 4 1.83 -3.47 4.40
N THR A 5 1.53 -3.74 3.14
CA THR A 5 2.21 -3.09 2.01
C THR A 5 1.21 -2.24 1.23
N VAL A 6 1.70 -1.16 0.63
CA VAL A 6 0.93 -0.25 -0.21
C VAL A 6 1.75 0.10 -1.45
N LEU A 7 1.09 0.22 -2.59
CA LEU A 7 1.69 0.79 -3.79
C LEU A 7 1.54 2.29 -3.78
N VAL A 8 2.67 2.99 -3.91
CA VAL A 8 2.71 4.45 -3.96
C VAL A 8 3.50 4.91 -5.17
N PRO A 9 3.14 6.06 -5.79
CA PRO A 9 3.99 6.67 -6.80
C PRO A 9 5.38 6.98 -6.24
N ASP A 10 6.42 6.73 -7.02
CA ASP A 10 7.81 7.02 -6.66
C ASP A 10 8.13 8.52 -6.56
N GLY A 11 7.29 9.36 -7.18
CA GLY A 11 7.44 10.82 -7.23
C GLY A 11 8.45 11.33 -8.27
N TYR A 12 9.06 10.44 -9.06
CA TYR A 12 10.07 10.79 -10.05
C TYR A 12 9.66 10.40 -11.47
N THR A 13 9.30 9.14 -11.68
CA THR A 13 9.05 8.57 -13.01
C THR A 13 7.57 8.30 -13.28
N GLY A 14 6.73 8.40 -12.25
CA GLY A 14 5.32 8.02 -12.32
C GLY A 14 5.12 6.51 -12.14
N HIS A 15 6.20 5.75 -11.93
CA HIS A 15 6.11 4.35 -11.54
C HIS A 15 5.60 4.22 -10.10
N THR A 16 4.93 3.10 -9.82
CA THR A 16 4.50 2.73 -8.47
C THR A 16 5.51 1.78 -7.85
N VAL A 17 5.87 2.03 -6.59
CA VAL A 17 6.73 1.18 -5.79
C VAL A 17 5.95 0.58 -4.62
N LEU A 18 6.24 -0.68 -4.29
CA LEU A 18 5.65 -1.35 -3.15
C LEU A 18 6.41 -0.90 -1.89
N MET A 19 5.71 -0.34 -0.93
CA MET A 19 6.27 0.06 0.34
C MET A 19 5.56 -0.65 1.49
N TYR A 20 6.30 -1.05 2.52
CA TYR A 20 5.70 -1.33 3.82
C TYR A 20 5.05 -0.05 4.34
N ALA A 21 3.85 -0.20 4.91
CA ALA A 21 3.14 0.83 5.63
C ALA A 21 2.79 0.28 7.02
N ASP A 22 3.54 0.75 8.02
CA ASP A 22 3.32 0.40 9.43
C ASP A 22 2.96 1.68 10.19
N PRO A 23 1.67 1.89 10.55
CA PRO A 23 1.23 3.03 11.34
C PRO A 23 1.80 2.89 12.76
N ILE A 24 2.59 3.87 13.19
CA ILE A 24 3.24 3.83 14.51
C ILE A 24 2.62 4.79 15.52
N GLU A 25 1.95 5.85 15.08
CA GLU A 25 1.30 6.84 15.94
C GLU A 25 0.17 7.54 15.16
N GLU A 26 -0.95 7.82 15.82
CA GLU A 26 -2.08 8.57 15.27
C GLU A 26 -2.38 9.78 16.16
N TRP A 27 -2.61 10.94 15.53
CA TRP A 27 -3.02 12.16 16.22
C TRP A 27 -4.51 12.45 16.01
N ALA A 28 -5.10 13.23 16.93
CA ALA A 28 -6.53 13.55 16.94
C ALA A 28 -7.01 14.37 15.72
N ASP A 29 -6.10 15.06 15.04
CA ASP A 29 -6.33 15.79 13.79
C ASP A 29 -6.41 14.87 12.56
N GLY A 30 -6.23 13.56 12.76
CA GLY A 30 -6.20 12.57 11.68
C GLY A 30 -4.85 12.49 10.98
N THR A 31 -3.78 13.07 11.52
CA THR A 31 -2.41 12.81 11.06
C THR A 31 -1.94 11.45 11.56
N VAL A 32 -1.23 10.70 10.71
CA VAL A 32 -0.66 9.40 11.04
C VAL A 32 0.84 9.42 10.77
N LYS A 33 1.62 8.99 11.75
CA LYS A 33 3.05 8.70 11.61
C LYS A 33 3.18 7.30 11.04
N LEU A 34 3.71 7.24 9.83
CA LEU A 34 3.89 6.00 9.10
C LEU A 34 5.38 5.67 9.07
N ARG A 35 5.73 4.48 9.52
CA ARG A 35 7.01 3.87 9.17
C ARG A 35 6.85 3.19 7.82
N CYS A 36 7.62 3.62 6.84
CA CYS A 36 7.53 3.10 5.48
C CYS A 36 8.90 2.86 4.84
N ALA A 37 9.01 1.80 4.06
CA ALA A 37 10.22 1.43 3.35
C ALA A 37 9.85 0.55 2.15
N GLU A 38 10.61 0.63 1.06
CA GLU A 38 10.62 -0.47 0.10
C GLU A 38 11.14 -1.75 0.79
N PRO A 39 10.64 -2.94 0.43
CA PRO A 39 11.15 -4.20 0.96
C PRO A 39 12.67 -4.32 0.80
N GLY A 40 13.36 -4.63 1.90
CA GLY A 40 14.81 -4.78 1.93
C GLY A 40 15.60 -3.47 2.09
N LYS A 41 14.95 -2.31 2.19
CA LYS A 41 15.59 -1.02 2.49
C LYS A 41 15.39 -0.61 3.95
N GLU A 42 16.23 0.33 4.42
CA GLU A 42 16.05 0.95 5.73
C GLU A 42 14.73 1.72 5.80
N HIS A 43 14.14 1.76 6.99
CA HIS A 43 12.84 2.40 7.20
C HIS A 43 12.95 3.91 7.27
N LEU A 44 12.04 4.59 6.57
CA LEU A 44 11.82 6.02 6.65
C LEU A 44 10.55 6.31 7.47
N ILE A 45 10.46 7.53 7.99
CA ILE A 45 9.25 8.05 8.64
C ILE A 45 8.58 9.06 7.70
N ARG A 46 7.27 8.89 7.51
CA ARG A 46 6.44 9.81 6.75
C ARG A 46 5.19 10.17 7.56
N TRP A 47 4.73 11.41 7.44
CA TRP A 47 3.44 11.83 7.97
C TRP A 47 2.42 11.81 6.84
N VAL A 48 1.26 11.21 7.10
CA VAL A 48 0.19 11.07 6.11
C VAL A 48 -1.16 11.26 6.80
N GLY A 49 -2.15 11.80 6.08
CA GLY A 49 -3.52 11.85 6.60
C GLY A 49 -4.12 10.45 6.69
N LYS A 50 -4.88 10.18 7.75
CA LYS A 50 -5.56 8.91 8.02
C LYS A 50 -6.44 8.45 6.86
N TRP A 51 -7.20 9.38 6.28
CA TRP A 51 -8.05 9.12 5.11
C TRP A 51 -7.22 8.68 3.89
N ARG A 52 -6.06 9.30 3.68
CA ARG A 52 -5.16 9.00 2.57
C ARG A 52 -4.55 7.61 2.75
N LEU A 53 -4.15 7.27 3.97
CA LEU A 53 -3.66 5.93 4.31
C LEU A 53 -4.72 4.85 4.08
N ALA A 54 -5.97 5.11 4.50
CA ALA A 54 -7.08 4.17 4.27
C ALA A 54 -7.32 3.90 2.77
N ILE A 55 -7.29 4.94 1.93
CA ILE A 55 -7.42 4.79 0.47
C ILE A 55 -6.29 3.93 -0.11
N LEU A 56 -5.05 4.15 0.33
CA LEU A 56 -3.89 3.38 -0.15
C LEU A 56 -3.99 1.90 0.23
N LEU A 57 -4.45 1.62 1.45
CA LEU A 57 -4.67 0.25 1.92
C LEU A 57 -5.82 -0.45 1.19
N GLU A 58 -6.92 0.25 0.94
CA GLU A 58 -8.06 -0.29 0.20
C GLU A 58 -7.70 -0.57 -1.28
N ALA A 59 -6.99 0.35 -1.92
CA ALA A 59 -6.51 0.16 -3.30
C ALA A 59 -5.63 -1.09 -3.43
N GLN A 60 -4.78 -1.38 -2.43
CA GLN A 60 -3.96 -2.59 -2.42
C GLN A 60 -4.80 -3.87 -2.32
N ARG A 61 -5.86 -3.87 -1.51
CA ARG A 61 -6.74 -5.04 -1.35
C ARG A 61 -7.38 -5.43 -2.68
N HIS A 62 -7.90 -4.45 -3.41
CA HIS A 62 -8.50 -4.70 -4.73
C HIS A 62 -7.51 -5.22 -5.78
N GLN A 63 -6.24 -4.76 -5.75
CA GLN A 63 -5.24 -5.27 -6.67
C GLN A 63 -4.85 -6.72 -6.38
N CYS A 64 -4.73 -7.11 -5.10
CA CYS A 64 -4.52 -8.50 -4.73
C CYS A 64 -5.71 -9.36 -5.18
N GLU A 65 -6.94 -8.92 -4.96
CA GLU A 65 -8.17 -9.67 -5.26
C GLU A 65 -8.36 -9.92 -6.77
N THR A 66 -7.99 -8.94 -7.61
CA THR A 66 -8.06 -9.07 -9.08
C THR A 66 -7.01 -10.05 -9.63
N SER A 67 -5.90 -10.25 -8.92
CA SER A 67 -4.84 -11.20 -9.30
C SER A 67 -5.15 -12.66 -8.96
N ILE A 68 -6.18 -12.94 -8.16
CA ILE A 68 -6.54 -14.29 -7.70
C ILE A 68 -7.67 -14.92 -8.51
N LEU A 69 -8.21 -14.22 -9.53
CA LEU A 69 -9.10 -14.88 -10.48
C LEU A 69 -8.27 -15.80 -11.38
N PRO A 70 -8.39 -17.15 -11.27
CA PRO A 70 -7.78 -18.01 -12.25
C PRO A 70 -8.38 -17.68 -13.62
N HIS A 71 -7.50 -17.58 -14.61
CA HIS A 71 -7.83 -17.61 -16.03
C HIS A 71 -8.49 -18.96 -16.36
N SER A 72 -9.74 -19.14 -15.95
CA SER A 72 -10.51 -20.34 -16.20
C SER A 72 -11.08 -20.26 -17.60
N ARG A 73 -10.33 -20.87 -18.53
CA ARG A 73 -10.77 -21.53 -19.77
C ARG A 73 -11.41 -20.65 -20.85
N ARG A 74 -10.60 -20.32 -21.86
CA ARG A 74 -11.02 -20.55 -23.25
C ARG A 74 -10.76 -22.02 -23.60
N HIS A 75 -11.81 -22.78 -23.89
CA HIS A 75 -11.95 -23.69 -25.03
C HIS A 75 -13.15 -24.64 -24.83
N GLY A 76 -14.01 -24.71 -25.85
CA GLY A 76 -14.94 -25.81 -26.09
C GLY A 76 -16.41 -25.39 -26.15
N ASP A 77 -16.86 -24.95 -27.33
CA ASP A 77 -17.91 -25.61 -28.14
C ASP A 77 -17.91 -24.99 -29.55
#